data_AF-A0A7J7TPM6-F1
#
_entry.id   AF-A0A7J7TPM6-F1
#
_cell.length_a   1.000
_cell.length_b   1.000
_cell.length_c   1.000
_cell.angle_alpha   90.00
_cell.angle_beta   90.00
_cell.angle_gamma   90.00
#
_symmetry.space_group_name_H-M   'P 1'
#
loop_
_entity.id
_entity.type
_entity.pdbx_description
1 polymer ?
#
loop_
_entity_poly.entity_id
_entity_poly.type
_entity_poly.pdbx_seq_one_letter_code
_entity_poly.pdbx_strand_id
1 'polypeptide(L)'
;MIIQVRPSEFGKTCPTPPRVFQVAIGCDASKYIVVKGFDYNDCPRHDFFYIIEKSYLRHRPNKNLRVKYSWKKYGCPLKVDFRTNFHPLLELHNENGYIENVEVNFIVWEIHGRDDYSFNMTMQKSGCLNEAQTWKSMTTLNKHLPLEEAWGPQNYKHCFSYAIGKPGDLSQPYEIINKSNRNHLVWPMHRTGMYVFRVKILDPNYSYCNLTALFAIETYGVIPSPNGYLVFSVLFLLMLLFCSILTFSYFHYMRIYKHLYGSTDKRKQKNN
;
A
#
# COMPACT_ATOMS: atom_id res chain seq x y z
N MET A 1 -21.24 -17.95 -24.47
CA MET A 1 -22.31 -18.22 -25.45
C MET A 1 -21.67 -18.24 -26.84
N ILE A 2 -21.62 -19.39 -27.50
CA ILE A 2 -21.06 -19.51 -28.85
C ILE A 2 -22.26 -19.44 -29.81
N ILE A 3 -22.37 -18.34 -30.55
CA ILE A 3 -23.40 -18.17 -31.57
C ILE A 3 -22.80 -18.67 -32.88
N GLN A 4 -23.25 -19.84 -33.35
CA GLN A 4 -22.83 -20.41 -34.63
C GLN A 4 -23.93 -20.13 -35.66
N VAL A 5 -23.65 -19.22 -36.59
CA VAL A 5 -24.60 -18.83 -37.64
C VAL A 5 -24.28 -19.65 -38.89
N ARG A 6 -25.21 -20.51 -39.30
CA ARG A 6 -25.09 -21.32 -40.53
C ARG A 6 -26.02 -20.74 -41.60
N PRO A 7 -25.51 -20.36 -42.79
CA PRO A 7 -26.37 -19.91 -43.89
C PRO A 7 -27.30 -21.04 -44.34
N SER A 8 -28.54 -20.69 -44.69
CA SER A 8 -29.51 -21.62 -45.26
C SER A 8 -29.08 -22.04 -46.67
N GLU A 9 -28.94 -23.35 -46.91
CA GLU A 9 -28.57 -23.93 -48.22
C GLU A 9 -29.65 -23.74 -49.31
N PHE A 10 -30.87 -23.30 -48.96
CA PHE A 10 -32.01 -23.21 -49.89
C PHE A 10 -32.39 -21.79 -50.35
N GLY A 11 -31.57 -20.78 -50.06
CA GLY A 11 -31.85 -19.39 -50.43
C GLY A 11 -31.11 -18.95 -51.71
N LYS A 12 -31.86 -18.46 -52.70
CA LYS A 12 -31.31 -17.80 -53.91
C LYS A 12 -30.23 -16.79 -53.50
N THR A 13 -29.01 -17.00 -53.99
CA THR A 13 -27.84 -16.17 -53.68
C THR A 13 -27.96 -14.81 -54.38
N CYS A 14 -28.12 -13.73 -53.61
CA CYS A 14 -27.95 -12.37 -54.12
C CYS A 14 -26.45 -12.10 -54.36
N PRO A 15 -26.07 -11.37 -55.43
CA PRO A 15 -24.66 -11.04 -55.72
C PRO A 15 -24.02 -10.13 -54.67
N THR A 16 -24.83 -9.47 -53.85
CA THR A 16 -24.41 -8.79 -52.62
C THR A 16 -25.23 -9.36 -51.46
N PRO A 17 -24.61 -10.05 -50.48
CA PRO A 17 -25.35 -10.51 -49.32
C PRO A 17 -25.86 -9.27 -48.55
N PRO A 18 -27.17 -9.14 -48.30
CA PRO A 18 -27.66 -8.08 -47.44
C PRO A 18 -27.05 -8.27 -46.04
N ARG A 19 -26.58 -7.18 -45.41
CA ARG A 19 -26.14 -7.22 -44.00
C ARG A 19 -27.35 -7.60 -43.13
N VAL A 20 -27.49 -8.88 -42.82
CA VAL A 20 -28.70 -9.42 -42.15
C VAL A 20 -28.70 -9.26 -40.63
N PHE A 21 -27.56 -9.00 -40.01
CA PHE A 21 -27.49 -8.62 -38.59
C PHE A 21 -26.13 -7.97 -38.26
N GLN A 22 -26.15 -7.01 -37.34
CA GLN A 22 -24.96 -6.39 -36.74
C GLN A 22 -25.04 -6.61 -35.24
N VAL A 23 -24.08 -7.35 -34.67
CA VAL A 23 -23.96 -7.49 -33.21
C VAL A 23 -22.99 -6.44 -32.72
N ALA A 24 -23.52 -5.37 -32.11
CA ALA A 24 -22.71 -4.39 -31.40
C ALA A 24 -22.56 -4.82 -29.95
N ILE A 25 -21.36 -5.28 -29.58
CA ILE A 25 -21.00 -5.56 -28.19
C ILE A 25 -20.44 -4.26 -27.62
N GLY A 26 -21.26 -3.56 -26.84
CA GLY A 26 -20.92 -2.25 -26.28
C GLY A 26 -20.62 -2.29 -24.78
N CYS A 27 -20.07 -1.19 -24.27
CA CYS A 27 -19.99 -0.94 -22.83
C CYS A 27 -21.37 -0.55 -22.30
N ASP A 28 -21.85 -1.27 -21.30
CA ASP A 28 -23.03 -0.89 -20.53
C ASP A 28 -22.63 0.21 -19.52
N ALA A 29 -23.04 1.44 -19.80
CA ALA A 29 -22.69 2.62 -19.01
C ALA A 29 -23.29 2.58 -17.58
N SER A 30 -24.28 1.73 -17.32
CA SER A 30 -24.86 1.55 -15.99
C SER A 30 -23.95 0.76 -15.05
N LYS A 31 -22.95 0.03 -15.58
CA LYS A 31 -22.05 -0.81 -14.79
C LYS A 31 -20.88 -0.02 -14.23
N TYR A 32 -20.63 -0.20 -12.94
CA TYR A 32 -19.50 0.38 -12.25
C TYR A 32 -18.93 -0.59 -11.22
N ILE A 33 -17.67 -0.39 -10.84
CA ILE A 33 -17.02 -1.19 -9.80
C ILE A 33 -16.96 -0.40 -8.50
N VAL A 34 -17.01 -1.10 -7.37
CA VAL A 34 -16.81 -0.53 -6.04
C VAL A 34 -15.82 -1.38 -5.26
N VAL A 35 -15.13 -0.75 -4.31
CA VAL A 35 -14.27 -1.46 -3.36
C VAL A 35 -15.10 -1.81 -2.13
N LYS A 36 -15.05 -3.07 -1.73
CA LYS A 36 -15.77 -3.60 -0.57
C LYS A 36 -15.19 -3.06 0.74
N GLY A 37 -16.07 -2.89 1.74
CA GLY A 37 -15.66 -2.54 3.12
C GLY A 37 -15.65 -1.04 3.40
N PHE A 38 -16.26 -0.24 2.54
CA PHE A 38 -16.42 1.21 2.73
C PHE A 38 -17.86 1.53 3.11
N ASP A 39 -18.08 1.96 4.35
CA ASP A 39 -19.36 2.51 4.81
C ASP A 39 -19.30 4.04 4.81
N TYR A 40 -20.33 4.67 4.25
CA TYR A 40 -20.46 6.13 4.19
C TYR A 40 -20.86 6.78 5.52
N ASN A 41 -21.26 5.97 6.51
CA ASN A 41 -21.71 6.46 7.82
C ASN A 41 -20.59 6.52 8.87
N ASP A 42 -19.44 5.88 8.62
CA ASP A 42 -18.35 5.76 9.59
C ASP A 42 -17.49 7.02 9.73
N CYS A 43 -17.71 8.06 8.91
CA CYS A 43 -16.95 9.30 8.98
C CYS A 43 -17.77 10.56 8.70
N PRO A 44 -17.35 11.70 9.29
CA PRO A 44 -18.01 12.99 9.06
C PRO A 44 -17.86 13.47 7.62
N ARG A 45 -18.98 13.90 7.03
CA ARG A 45 -19.08 14.37 5.65
C ARG A 45 -18.52 15.78 5.47
N HIS A 46 -17.21 15.91 5.44
CA HIS A 46 -16.54 17.20 5.28
C HIS A 46 -15.28 17.10 4.44
N ASP A 47 -14.98 18.19 3.74
CA ASP A 47 -13.72 18.38 3.04
C ASP A 47 -12.64 18.81 4.04
N PHE A 48 -11.43 18.32 3.86
CA PHE A 48 -10.28 18.69 4.69
C PHE A 48 -9.00 18.76 3.86
N PHE A 49 -7.94 19.28 4.46
CA PHE A 49 -6.62 19.31 3.84
C PHE A 49 -5.69 18.34 4.56
N TYR A 50 -4.88 17.63 3.79
CA TYR A 50 -3.78 16.82 4.30
C TYR A 50 -2.50 17.13 3.53
N ILE A 51 -1.36 16.79 4.13
CA ILE A 51 -0.03 17.09 3.59
C ILE A 51 0.66 15.78 3.28
N ILE A 52 1.17 15.66 2.06
CA ILE A 52 2.07 14.58 1.66
C ILE A 52 3.48 15.13 1.69
N GLU A 53 4.36 14.50 2.48
CA GLU A 53 5.76 14.88 2.55
C GLU A 53 6.46 14.63 1.22
N LYS A 54 7.36 15.55 0.85
CA LYS A 54 8.11 15.46 -0.40
C LYS A 54 8.91 14.18 -0.56
N SER A 55 9.38 13.60 0.54
CA SER A 55 10.13 12.35 0.59
C SER A 55 9.30 11.11 0.22
N TYR A 56 7.97 11.24 0.08
CA TYR A 56 7.04 10.17 -0.27
C TYR A 56 6.38 10.37 -1.63
N LEU A 57 6.78 11.40 -2.37
CA LEU A 57 6.29 11.64 -3.73
C LEU A 57 7.28 11.06 -4.75
N ARG A 58 6.78 10.43 -5.82
CA ARG A 58 7.56 9.71 -6.86
C ARG A 58 8.73 10.50 -7.45
N HIS A 59 8.62 11.82 -7.54
CA HIS A 59 9.64 12.70 -8.11
C HIS A 59 10.44 13.47 -7.07
N ARG A 60 10.23 13.19 -5.78
CA ARG A 60 10.94 13.82 -4.65
C ARG A 60 11.05 15.35 -4.81
N PRO A 61 9.92 16.09 -4.97
CA PRO A 61 9.95 17.53 -5.22
C PRO A 61 10.56 18.29 -4.03
N ASN A 62 10.83 19.58 -4.19
CA ASN A 62 11.46 20.35 -3.11
C ASN A 62 10.50 20.73 -1.96
N LYS A 63 9.18 20.68 -2.22
CA LYS A 63 8.13 21.12 -1.28
C LYS A 63 7.12 19.99 -1.04
N ASN A 64 6.54 19.99 0.15
CA ASN A 64 5.42 19.10 0.49
C ASN A 64 4.19 19.46 -0.34
N LEU A 65 3.37 18.45 -0.66
CA LEU A 65 2.13 18.64 -1.41
C LEU A 65 0.96 18.78 -0.42
N ARG A 66 0.28 19.92 -0.45
CA ARG A 66 -0.96 20.12 0.29
C ARG A 66 -2.14 19.73 -0.61
N VAL A 67 -2.89 18.71 -0.23
CA VAL A 67 -4.01 18.17 -1.00
C VAL A 67 -5.32 18.54 -0.31
N LYS A 68 -6.32 18.99 -1.10
CA LYS A 68 -7.70 19.13 -0.64
C LYS A 68 -8.43 17.81 -0.86
N TYR A 69 -8.81 17.14 0.22
CA TYR A 69 -9.68 15.97 0.16
C TYR A 69 -11.12 16.41 -0.09
N SER A 70 -11.75 15.84 -1.13
CA SER A 70 -13.16 16.06 -1.43
C SER A 70 -13.98 14.84 -1.04
N TRP A 71 -14.80 14.97 0.00
CA TRP A 71 -15.63 13.87 0.49
C TRP A 71 -16.62 13.40 -0.58
N LYS A 72 -17.22 14.35 -1.32
CA LYS A 72 -18.14 14.05 -2.43
C LYS A 72 -17.49 13.19 -3.53
N LYS A 73 -16.18 13.33 -3.75
CA LYS A 73 -15.46 12.64 -4.83
C LYS A 73 -14.85 11.31 -4.39
N TYR A 74 -14.30 11.26 -3.18
CA TYR A 74 -13.50 10.13 -2.70
C TYR A 74 -14.22 9.28 -1.65
N GLY A 75 -15.37 9.74 -1.16
CA GLY A 75 -16.18 9.03 -0.17
C GLY A 75 -15.59 9.10 1.23
N CYS A 76 -15.88 8.07 2.01
CA CYS A 76 -15.38 7.94 3.37
C CYS A 76 -14.03 7.21 3.39
N PRO A 77 -12.97 7.78 4.01
CA PRO A 77 -11.70 7.05 4.17
C PRO A 77 -11.86 5.85 5.10
N LEU A 78 -11.37 4.69 4.67
CA LEU A 78 -11.29 3.51 5.54
C LEU A 78 -10.08 3.67 6.48
N LYS A 79 -10.33 3.55 7.78
CA LYS A 79 -9.27 3.59 8.79
C LYS A 79 -8.62 2.21 8.93
N VAL A 80 -7.32 2.15 8.69
CA VAL A 80 -6.53 0.90 8.73
C VAL A 80 -5.36 1.06 9.68
N ASP A 81 -5.14 0.08 10.58
CA ASP A 81 -3.95 0.09 11.44
C ASP A 81 -2.71 -0.11 10.55
N PHE A 82 -1.66 0.69 10.74
CA PHE A 82 -0.44 0.60 9.93
C PHE A 82 0.23 -0.80 9.94
N ARG A 83 -0.05 -1.63 10.96
CA ARG A 83 0.45 -3.02 11.07
C ARG A 83 -0.38 -4.01 10.25
N THR A 84 -1.61 -3.63 9.89
CA THR A 84 -2.54 -4.47 9.15
C THR A 84 -2.41 -4.20 7.66
N ASN A 85 -2.19 -5.27 6.89
CA ASN A 85 -2.15 -5.18 5.44
C ASN A 85 -3.59 -5.12 4.90
N PHE A 86 -3.80 -4.39 3.81
CA PHE A 86 -5.11 -4.24 3.19
C PHE A 86 -5.18 -4.97 1.85
N HIS A 87 -6.15 -5.88 1.69
CA HIS A 87 -6.44 -6.52 0.41
C HIS A 87 -7.71 -5.90 -0.19
N PRO A 88 -7.60 -5.11 -1.27
CA PRO A 88 -8.77 -4.57 -1.96
C PRO A 88 -9.61 -5.71 -2.54
N LEU A 89 -10.90 -5.72 -2.23
CA LEU A 89 -11.88 -6.61 -2.86
C LEU A 89 -12.83 -5.76 -3.70
N LEU A 90 -13.05 -6.18 -4.94
CA LEU A 90 -13.87 -5.44 -5.90
C LEU A 90 -15.19 -6.13 -6.14
N GLU A 91 -16.25 -5.34 -6.24
CA GLU A 91 -17.59 -5.80 -6.60
C GLU A 91 -18.07 -5.03 -7.84
N LEU A 92 -18.72 -5.73 -8.76
CA LEU A 92 -19.39 -5.15 -9.92
C LEU A 92 -20.84 -4.85 -9.56
N HIS A 93 -21.27 -3.64 -9.83
CA HIS A 93 -22.64 -3.15 -9.57
C HIS A 93 -23.24 -2.56 -10.85
N ASN A 94 -24.56 -2.52 -10.90
CA ASN A 94 -25.34 -1.70 -11.84
C ASN A 94 -26.41 -0.91 -11.09
N GLU A 95 -27.34 -0.29 -11.82
CA GLU A 95 -28.49 0.43 -11.25
C GLU A 95 -29.36 -0.43 -10.32
N ASN A 96 -29.39 -1.75 -10.52
CA ASN A 96 -30.15 -2.68 -9.68
C ASN A 96 -29.34 -3.20 -8.47
N GLY A 97 -28.08 -2.77 -8.32
CA GLY A 97 -27.21 -3.11 -7.22
C GLY A 97 -26.12 -4.12 -7.58
N TYR A 98 -25.76 -4.95 -6.60
CA TYR A 98 -24.68 -5.92 -6.70
C TYR A 98 -24.94 -6.97 -7.79
N ILE A 99 -23.92 -7.23 -8.62
CA ILE A 99 -23.94 -8.27 -9.66
C ILE A 99 -23.03 -9.43 -9.23
N GLU A 100 -21.74 -9.16 -9.05
CA GLU A 100 -20.74 -10.20 -8.77
C GLU A 100 -19.48 -9.63 -8.11
N ASN A 101 -18.65 -10.52 -7.55
CA ASN A 101 -17.30 -10.18 -7.12
C ASN A 101 -16.37 -10.21 -8.33
N VAL A 102 -15.55 -9.17 -8.51
CA VAL A 102 -14.58 -9.13 -9.61
C VAL A 102 -13.41 -10.05 -9.29
N GLU A 103 -13.25 -11.13 -10.04
CA GLU A 103 -12.20 -12.13 -9.80
C GLU A 103 -10.94 -11.92 -10.63
N VAL A 104 -11.01 -11.05 -11.63
CA VAL A 104 -9.94 -10.79 -12.59
C VAL A 104 -8.83 -9.89 -12.03
N ASN A 105 -7.73 -9.79 -12.77
CA ASN A 105 -6.60 -8.96 -12.40
C ASN A 105 -6.93 -7.46 -12.49
N PHE A 106 -6.51 -6.71 -11.49
CA PHE A 106 -6.62 -5.26 -11.43
C PHE A 106 -5.37 -4.64 -10.79
N ILE A 107 -5.21 -3.33 -10.97
CA ILE A 107 -4.14 -2.54 -10.35
C ILE A 107 -4.71 -1.44 -9.50
N VAL A 108 -3.92 -1.02 -8.52
CA VAL A 108 -4.18 0.14 -7.68
C VAL A 108 -2.98 1.07 -7.71
N TRP A 109 -3.23 2.37 -7.82
CA TRP A 109 -2.17 3.37 -7.71
C TRP A 109 -2.66 4.62 -6.98
N GLU A 110 -1.75 5.25 -6.26
CA GLU A 110 -2.06 6.50 -5.56
C GLU A 110 -2.08 7.67 -6.55
N ILE A 111 -3.16 8.45 -6.55
CA ILE A 111 -3.44 9.46 -7.59
C ILE A 111 -2.68 10.78 -7.41
N HIS A 112 -2.21 11.06 -6.20
CA HIS A 112 -1.43 12.25 -5.86
C HIS A 112 0.08 12.03 -5.99
N GLY A 113 0.50 10.84 -6.45
CA GLY A 113 1.89 10.51 -6.74
C GLY A 113 2.67 10.03 -5.53
N ARG A 114 1.99 9.53 -4.49
CA ARG A 114 2.64 8.88 -3.35
C ARG A 114 3.26 7.53 -3.74
N ASP A 115 4.39 7.16 -3.15
CA ASP A 115 5.16 5.93 -3.47
C ASP A 115 5.74 5.19 -2.25
N ASP A 116 5.29 5.53 -1.04
CA ASP A 116 5.76 4.96 0.22
C ASP A 116 5.00 3.71 0.66
N TYR A 117 3.99 3.28 -0.10
CA TYR A 117 3.30 2.01 0.09
C TYR A 117 3.95 0.91 -0.76
N SER A 118 3.73 -0.34 -0.38
CA SER A 118 4.24 -1.49 -1.13
C SER A 118 3.25 -2.65 -1.13
N PHE A 119 3.68 -3.79 -1.66
CA PHE A 119 2.92 -5.02 -1.75
C PHE A 119 3.64 -6.12 -0.97
N ASN A 120 2.89 -6.94 -0.23
CA ASN A 120 3.48 -8.01 0.60
C ASN A 120 4.02 -9.20 -0.23
N MET A 121 3.57 -9.34 -1.48
CA MET A 121 3.91 -10.45 -2.35
C MET A 121 4.92 -10.00 -3.40
N THR A 122 5.94 -10.83 -3.65
CA THR A 122 6.90 -10.63 -4.75
C THR A 122 6.42 -11.36 -6.00
N MET A 123 6.96 -10.99 -7.16
CA MET A 123 6.64 -11.67 -8.43
C MET A 123 6.94 -13.18 -8.34
N GLN A 124 8.06 -13.55 -7.71
CA GLN A 124 8.42 -14.95 -7.46
C GLN A 124 7.38 -15.68 -6.60
N LYS A 125 6.92 -15.08 -5.49
CA LYS A 125 5.89 -15.67 -4.63
C LYS A 125 4.53 -15.78 -5.32
N SER A 126 4.26 -14.88 -6.27
CA SER A 126 3.06 -14.94 -7.11
C SER A 126 3.13 -15.99 -8.22
N GLY A 127 4.26 -16.70 -8.37
CA GLY A 127 4.45 -17.72 -9.41
C GLY A 127 4.75 -17.16 -10.80
N CYS A 128 5.20 -15.90 -10.90
CA CYS A 128 5.60 -15.34 -12.18
C CYS A 128 6.81 -16.09 -12.76
N LEU A 129 6.75 -16.40 -14.05
CA LEU A 129 7.86 -16.98 -14.79
C LEU A 129 8.78 -15.90 -15.35
N ASN A 130 8.24 -14.71 -15.62
CA ASN A 130 8.96 -13.54 -16.11
C ASN A 130 8.65 -12.31 -15.26
N GLU A 131 9.46 -11.26 -15.41
CA GLU A 131 9.20 -9.98 -14.74
C GLU A 131 7.82 -9.45 -15.15
N ALA A 132 6.97 -9.21 -14.16
CA ALA A 132 5.65 -8.63 -14.37
C ALA A 132 5.75 -7.14 -14.66
N GLN A 133 4.75 -6.60 -15.36
CA GLN A 133 4.64 -5.15 -15.52
C GLN A 133 4.46 -4.48 -14.15
N THR A 134 5.14 -3.36 -13.94
CA THR A 134 5.01 -2.51 -12.77
C THR A 134 4.49 -1.14 -13.18
N TRP A 135 3.91 -0.40 -12.23
CA TRP A 135 3.45 0.95 -12.44
C TRP A 135 4.59 1.84 -12.93
N LYS A 136 5.79 1.67 -12.37
CA LYS A 136 6.98 2.40 -12.78
C LYS A 136 7.40 2.05 -14.21
N SER A 137 7.43 0.78 -14.60
CA SER A 137 7.82 0.39 -15.97
C SER A 137 6.80 0.90 -16.99
N MET A 138 5.52 0.80 -16.68
CA MET A 138 4.43 1.18 -17.58
C MET A 138 4.31 2.70 -17.74
N THR A 139 4.50 3.47 -16.66
CA THR A 139 4.51 4.93 -16.75
C THR A 139 5.76 5.46 -17.44
N THR A 140 6.91 4.79 -17.29
CA THR A 140 8.14 5.17 -17.99
C THR A 140 8.04 4.89 -19.49
N LEU A 141 7.52 3.71 -19.88
CA LEU A 141 7.32 3.33 -21.28
C LEU A 141 6.29 4.24 -21.98
N ASN A 142 5.21 4.58 -21.27
CA ASN A 142 4.09 5.37 -21.80
C ASN A 142 4.09 6.82 -21.28
N LYS A 143 5.27 7.44 -21.12
CA LYS A 143 5.39 8.80 -20.56
C LYS A 143 4.62 9.89 -21.32
N HIS A 144 4.24 9.60 -22.56
CA HIS A 144 3.53 10.50 -23.46
C HIS A 144 2.01 10.48 -23.25
N LEU A 145 1.51 9.49 -22.51
CA LEU A 145 0.09 9.34 -22.19
C LEU A 145 -0.22 9.95 -20.81
N PRO A 146 -1.49 10.33 -20.57
CA PRO A 146 -1.97 10.59 -19.22
C PRO A 146 -1.70 9.40 -18.30
N LEU A 147 -1.49 9.68 -17.02
CA LEU A 147 -1.14 8.68 -16.00
C LEU A 147 -2.16 7.53 -15.95
N GLU A 148 -3.43 7.84 -16.16
CA GLU A 148 -4.56 6.92 -16.21
C GLU A 148 -4.56 5.94 -17.38
N GLU A 149 -3.90 6.31 -18.47
CA GLU A 149 -3.85 5.57 -19.73
C GLU A 149 -2.53 4.81 -19.89
N ALA A 150 -1.51 5.16 -19.08
CA ALA A 150 -0.20 4.52 -19.11
C ALA A 150 -0.25 3.00 -18.88
N TRP A 151 -1.20 2.51 -18.08
CA TRP A 151 -1.40 1.08 -17.84
C TRP A 151 -2.89 0.73 -17.84
N GLY A 152 -3.26 -0.30 -18.59
CA GLY A 152 -4.63 -0.78 -18.67
C GLY A 152 -4.76 -2.08 -19.47
N PRO A 153 -6.00 -2.49 -19.77
CA PRO A 153 -6.24 -3.73 -20.50
C PRO A 153 -5.60 -3.79 -21.88
N GLN A 154 -5.45 -2.64 -22.54
CA GLN A 154 -4.92 -2.54 -23.90
C GLN A 154 -3.43 -2.91 -24.01
N ASN A 155 -2.67 -2.79 -22.92
CA ASN A 155 -1.24 -3.06 -22.89
C ASN A 155 -0.83 -4.05 -21.79
N TYR A 156 -1.80 -4.73 -21.16
CA TYR A 156 -1.57 -5.72 -20.13
C TYR A 156 -0.94 -7.00 -20.70
N LYS A 157 0.10 -7.49 -20.05
CA LYS A 157 0.74 -8.78 -20.33
C LYS A 157 0.93 -9.54 -19.02
N HIS A 158 0.45 -10.79 -18.99
CA HIS A 158 0.61 -11.64 -17.82
C HIS A 158 2.05 -12.18 -17.71
N CYS A 159 2.54 -12.35 -16.47
CA CYS A 159 3.91 -12.82 -16.20
C CYS A 159 4.08 -14.34 -16.29
N PHE A 160 3.00 -15.09 -16.55
CA PHE A 160 2.98 -16.56 -16.55
C PHE A 160 3.29 -17.20 -17.90
N SER A 161 3.43 -16.41 -18.97
CA SER A 161 3.83 -16.96 -20.27
C SER A 161 5.28 -17.39 -20.24
N TYR A 162 5.60 -18.53 -20.84
CA TYR A 162 6.98 -18.94 -21.07
C TYR A 162 7.64 -17.97 -22.06
N ALA A 163 8.75 -17.37 -21.69
CA ALA A 163 9.57 -16.55 -22.58
C ALA A 163 10.96 -17.16 -22.66
N ILE A 164 11.54 -17.18 -23.87
CA ILE A 164 12.90 -17.66 -24.08
C ILE A 164 13.85 -16.56 -23.62
N GLY A 165 14.51 -16.75 -22.48
CA GLY A 165 15.46 -15.78 -21.92
C GLY A 165 15.65 -15.90 -20.42
N LYS A 166 16.46 -15.01 -19.85
CA LYS A 166 16.57 -14.89 -18.39
C LYS A 166 15.29 -14.24 -17.85
N PRO A 167 14.60 -14.84 -16.88
CA PRO A 167 13.55 -14.16 -16.16
C PRO A 167 14.20 -12.94 -15.49
N GLY A 168 13.63 -11.76 -15.66
CA GLY A 168 14.15 -10.51 -15.07
C GLY A 168 14.17 -10.55 -13.54
N ASP A 169 14.08 -9.39 -12.88
CA ASP A 169 14.12 -9.37 -11.41
C ASP A 169 12.77 -9.74 -10.79
N LEU A 170 12.62 -11.02 -10.41
CA LEU A 170 11.42 -11.55 -9.76
C LEU A 170 11.32 -11.22 -8.26
N SER A 171 12.33 -10.57 -7.68
CA SER A 171 12.32 -10.18 -6.25
C SER A 171 11.48 -8.94 -5.99
N GLN A 172 11.15 -8.18 -7.05
CA GLN A 172 10.33 -6.99 -6.97
C GLN A 172 8.91 -7.28 -6.43
N PRO A 173 8.27 -6.30 -5.77
CA PRO A 173 6.87 -6.40 -5.37
C PRO A 173 5.97 -6.66 -6.58
N TYR A 174 5.00 -7.55 -6.42
CA TYR A 174 3.98 -7.81 -7.43
C TYR A 174 2.85 -6.79 -7.25
N GLU A 175 2.60 -5.94 -8.26
CA GLU A 175 1.64 -4.83 -8.13
C GLU A 175 0.23 -5.16 -8.64
N ILE A 176 0.05 -6.36 -9.20
CA ILE A 176 -1.23 -6.82 -9.74
C ILE A 176 -1.98 -7.59 -8.65
N ILE A 177 -3.23 -7.21 -8.40
CA ILE A 177 -4.08 -7.84 -7.39
C ILE A 177 -5.23 -8.55 -8.11
N ASN A 178 -5.66 -9.68 -7.57
CA ASN A 178 -6.90 -10.34 -7.93
C ASN A 178 -7.52 -10.94 -6.66
N LYS A 179 -8.79 -11.34 -6.72
CA LYS A 179 -9.53 -11.84 -5.55
C LYS A 179 -8.86 -13.04 -4.86
N SER A 180 -8.18 -13.89 -5.62
CA SER A 180 -7.58 -15.13 -5.13
C SER A 180 -6.13 -14.95 -4.66
N ASN A 181 -5.44 -13.95 -5.18
CA ASN A 181 -4.05 -13.71 -4.88
C ASN A 181 -4.00 -12.99 -3.53
N ARG A 182 -3.21 -13.52 -2.58
CA ARG A 182 -3.12 -12.94 -1.23
C ARG A 182 -2.20 -11.71 -1.22
N ASN A 183 -2.28 -10.90 -2.27
CA ASN A 183 -1.48 -9.71 -2.43
C ASN A 183 -2.15 -8.54 -1.71
N HIS A 184 -1.47 -7.96 -0.73
CA HIS A 184 -2.01 -6.89 0.11
C HIS A 184 -1.14 -5.65 -0.01
N LEU A 185 -1.78 -4.49 0.08
CA LEU A 185 -1.12 -3.21 0.32
C LEU A 185 -0.52 -3.20 1.72
N VAL A 186 0.73 -2.74 1.79
CA VAL A 186 1.53 -2.61 3.00
C VAL A 186 1.94 -1.16 3.17
N TRP A 187 1.87 -0.69 4.42
CA TRP A 187 2.08 0.70 4.79
C TRP A 187 3.45 0.91 5.42
N PRO A 188 4.01 2.14 5.37
CA PRO A 188 5.20 2.48 6.12
C PRO A 188 4.91 2.47 7.64
N MET A 189 5.76 1.82 8.43
CA MET A 189 5.50 1.54 9.85
C MET A 189 5.52 2.74 10.81
N HIS A 190 5.87 3.93 10.34
CA HIS A 190 6.29 5.01 11.24
C HIS A 190 5.34 6.21 11.30
N ARG A 191 4.31 6.29 10.45
CA ARG A 191 3.45 7.49 10.38
C ARG A 191 2.03 7.16 9.92
N THR A 192 1.09 7.96 10.38
CA THR A 192 -0.26 8.05 9.84
C THR A 192 -0.22 8.69 8.45
N GLY A 193 -0.93 8.12 7.49
CA GLY A 193 -0.92 8.56 6.11
C GLY A 193 -2.31 8.54 5.51
N MET A 194 -2.65 9.60 4.79
CA MET A 194 -3.82 9.63 3.92
C MET A 194 -3.41 9.21 2.51
N TYR A 195 -4.14 8.24 1.95
CA TYR A 195 -3.91 7.67 0.61
C TYR A 195 -5.19 7.72 -0.18
N VAL A 196 -5.13 8.16 -1.44
CA VAL A 196 -6.27 8.09 -2.37
C VAL A 196 -5.86 7.23 -3.55
N PHE A 197 -6.43 6.04 -3.61
CA PHE A 197 -6.14 5.06 -4.64
C PHE A 197 -7.19 5.14 -5.74
N ARG A 198 -6.72 4.97 -6.98
CA ARG A 198 -7.57 4.56 -8.10
C ARG A 198 -7.32 3.10 -8.38
N VAL A 199 -8.41 2.36 -8.60
CA VAL A 199 -8.38 0.99 -9.09
C VAL A 199 -8.84 0.93 -10.55
N LYS A 200 -8.24 0.04 -11.32
CA LYS A 200 -8.60 -0.23 -12.72
C LYS A 200 -8.44 -1.70 -13.04
N ILE A 201 -9.41 -2.26 -13.74
CA ILE A 201 -9.32 -3.64 -14.24
C ILE A 201 -8.24 -3.72 -15.32
N LEU A 202 -7.40 -4.75 -15.26
CA LEU A 202 -6.36 -5.01 -16.26
C LEU A 202 -6.73 -6.10 -17.25
N ASP A 203 -7.67 -6.99 -16.91
CA ASP A 203 -8.01 -8.10 -17.79
C ASP A 203 -8.78 -7.63 -19.03
N PRO A 204 -8.25 -7.81 -20.27
CA PRO A 204 -8.89 -7.37 -21.50
C PRO A 204 -10.17 -8.12 -21.83
N ASN A 205 -10.37 -9.32 -21.28
CA ASN A 205 -11.53 -10.16 -21.57
C ASN A 205 -12.69 -9.94 -20.59
N TYR A 206 -12.48 -9.14 -19.54
CA TYR A 206 -13.50 -8.96 -18.50
C TYR A 206 -14.64 -8.04 -18.93
N SER A 207 -14.31 -6.87 -19.48
CA SER A 207 -15.31 -5.91 -19.92
C SER A 207 -14.73 -4.95 -20.96
N TYR A 208 -15.56 -4.53 -21.90
CA TYR A 208 -15.26 -3.45 -22.84
C TYR A 208 -15.37 -2.05 -22.20
N CYS A 209 -15.90 -1.97 -20.97
CA CYS A 209 -16.00 -0.73 -20.21
C CYS A 209 -14.68 -0.37 -19.53
N ASN A 210 -14.40 0.94 -19.43
CA ASN A 210 -13.32 1.44 -18.59
C ASN A 210 -13.75 1.45 -17.11
N LEU A 211 -13.76 0.27 -16.50
CA LEU A 211 -14.15 0.08 -15.10
C LEU A 211 -13.04 0.59 -14.17
N THR A 212 -13.31 1.70 -13.52
CA THR A 212 -12.42 2.32 -12.53
C THR A 212 -13.21 2.75 -11.30
N ALA A 213 -12.56 2.75 -10.15
CA ALA A 213 -13.11 3.31 -8.92
C ALA A 213 -12.04 4.03 -8.10
N LEU A 214 -12.49 4.87 -7.18
CA LEU A 214 -11.64 5.57 -6.23
C LEU A 214 -12.00 5.10 -4.83
N PHE A 215 -10.99 4.96 -3.99
CA PHE A 215 -11.16 4.69 -2.57
C PHE A 215 -10.03 5.35 -1.79
N ALA A 216 -10.28 5.66 -0.52
CA ALA A 216 -9.32 6.37 0.31
C ALA A 216 -9.02 5.60 1.58
N ILE A 217 -7.76 5.56 1.99
CA ILE A 217 -7.33 4.89 3.21
C ILE A 217 -6.62 5.89 4.11
N GLU A 218 -7.03 5.92 5.37
CA GLU A 218 -6.36 6.64 6.43
C GLU A 218 -5.65 5.62 7.33
N THR A 219 -4.31 5.57 7.27
CA THR A 219 -3.57 4.71 8.18
C THR A 219 -3.44 5.38 9.54
N TYR A 220 -3.73 4.63 10.60
CA TYR A 220 -3.59 5.10 11.98
C TYR A 220 -2.63 4.23 12.77
N GLY A 221 -2.15 4.80 13.88
CA GLY A 221 -1.15 4.20 14.75
C GLY A 221 0.25 4.77 14.47
N VAL A 222 1.05 4.83 15.52
CA VAL A 222 2.42 5.34 15.49
C VAL A 222 3.26 4.37 16.28
N ILE A 223 4.37 3.89 15.71
CA ILE A 223 5.44 3.35 16.53
C ILE A 223 6.14 4.57 17.13
N PRO A 224 6.04 4.84 18.44
CA PRO A 224 6.87 5.87 19.05
C PRO A 224 8.31 5.48 18.79
N SER A 225 9.00 6.22 17.91
CA SER A 225 10.43 6.06 17.78
C SER A 225 11.04 6.49 19.11
N PRO A 226 11.85 5.65 19.77
CA PRO A 226 12.51 6.08 20.98
C PRO A 226 13.36 7.30 20.63
N ASN A 227 13.01 8.45 21.20
CA ASN A 227 13.79 9.65 21.01
C ASN A 227 15.19 9.39 21.57
N GLY A 228 16.21 9.35 20.71
CA GLY A 228 17.59 9.03 21.11
C GLY A 228 18.08 9.94 22.24
N TYR A 229 17.62 11.19 22.28
CA TYR A 229 17.92 12.11 23.37
C TYR A 229 17.28 11.66 24.70
N LEU A 230 16.01 11.24 24.70
CA LEU A 230 15.37 10.72 25.91
C LEU A 230 16.06 9.45 26.41
N VAL A 231 16.41 8.54 25.51
CA VAL A 231 17.14 7.31 25.87
C VAL A 231 18.50 7.65 26.48
N PHE A 232 19.25 8.56 25.84
CA PHE A 232 20.55 9.00 26.33
C PHE A 232 20.45 9.71 27.68
N SER A 233 19.47 10.60 27.86
CA SER A 233 19.23 11.29 29.13
C SER A 233 18.90 10.33 30.28
N VAL A 234 18.06 9.32 30.04
CA VAL A 234 17.72 8.30 31.05
C VAL A 234 18.94 7.45 31.41
N LEU A 235 19.72 7.00 30.42
CA LEU A 235 20.94 6.23 30.65
C LEU A 235 21.98 7.05 31.43
N PHE A 236 22.13 8.33 31.11
CA PHE A 236 23.03 9.25 31.80
C PHE A 236 22.62 9.45 33.27
N LEU A 237 21.32 9.65 33.53
CA LEU A 237 20.80 9.76 34.90
C LEU A 237 21.05 8.49 35.72
N LEU A 238 20.83 7.31 35.13
CA LEU A 238 21.10 6.03 35.80
C LEU A 238 22.59 5.86 36.12
N MET A 239 23.49 6.26 35.19
CA MET A 239 24.93 6.22 35.41
C MET A 239 25.35 7.15 36.55
N LEU A 240 24.83 8.38 36.59
CA LEU A 240 25.10 9.33 37.68
C LEU A 240 24.61 8.82 39.03
N LEU A 241 23.43 8.19 39.06
CA LEU A 241 22.86 7.62 40.28
C LEU A 241 23.67 6.43 40.78
N PHE A 242 24.17 5.60 39.87
CA PHE A 242 25.07 4.49 40.23
C PHE A 242 26.41 5.03 40.78
N CYS A 243 27.02 6.00 40.11
CA CYS A 243 28.26 6.64 40.56
C CYS A 243 28.12 7.33 41.92
N SER A 244 26.98 7.99 42.19
CA SER A 244 26.74 8.64 43.49
C SER A 244 26.57 7.63 44.63
N ILE A 245 25.86 6.52 44.40
CA ILE A 245 25.78 5.41 45.37
C ILE A 245 27.16 4.80 45.62
N LEU A 246 27.96 4.59 44.57
CA LEU A 246 29.26 3.95 44.67
C LEU A 246 30.27 4.83 45.42
N THR A 247 30.28 6.14 45.14
CA THR A 247 31.08 7.11 45.89
C THR A 247 30.62 7.23 47.34
N PHE A 248 29.32 7.36 47.59
CA PHE A 248 28.78 7.45 48.96
C PHE A 248 29.10 6.20 49.78
N SER A 249 28.91 5.01 49.22
CA SER A 249 29.24 3.75 49.88
C SER A 249 30.74 3.60 50.14
N TYR A 250 31.60 4.02 49.21
CA TYR A 250 33.05 4.05 49.42
C TYR A 250 33.46 4.98 50.57
N PHE A 251 32.95 6.21 50.61
CA PHE A 251 33.25 7.14 51.71
C PHE A 251 32.69 6.65 53.05
N HIS A 252 31.50 6.06 53.05
CA HIS A 252 30.91 5.46 54.23
C HIS A 252 31.76 4.28 54.75
N TYR A 253 32.18 3.39 53.85
CA TYR A 253 33.10 2.29 54.17
C TYR A 253 34.42 2.81 54.73
N MET A 254 35.03 3.80 54.08
CA MET A 254 36.28 4.41 54.56
C MET A 254 36.12 5.07 55.94
N ARG A 255 34.96 5.66 56.23
CA ARG A 255 34.66 6.23 57.55
C ARG A 255 34.58 5.14 58.63
N ILE A 256 33.89 4.03 58.35
CA ILE A 256 33.80 2.87 59.25
C ILE A 256 35.19 2.24 59.45
N TYR A 257 35.93 2.03 58.36
CA TYR A 257 37.27 1.46 58.39
C TYR A 257 38.23 2.30 59.23
N LYS A 258 38.25 3.64 59.05
CA LYS A 258 39.03 4.55 59.88
C LYS A 258 38.61 4.51 61.35
N HIS A 259 37.32 4.38 61.66
CA HIS A 259 36.86 4.30 63.05
C HIS A 259 37.29 2.99 63.72
N LEU A 260 37.22 1.86 63.00
CA LEU A 260 37.62 0.55 63.50
C LEU A 260 39.14 0.46 63.67
N TYR A 261 39.93 0.74 62.64
CA TYR A 261 41.39 0.59 62.68
C TYR A 261 42.13 1.76 63.33
N GLY A 262 41.61 2.98 63.28
CA GLY A 262 42.19 4.14 63.99
C GLY A 262 42.04 4.07 65.52
N SER A 263 41.08 3.29 66.02
CA SER A 263 40.91 3.03 67.45
C SER A 263 41.90 1.99 68.00
N THR A 264 42.35 1.06 67.16
CA THR A 264 43.29 -0.01 67.52
C THR A 264 44.71 0.53 67.72
N ASP A 265 45.11 1.54 66.93
CA ASP A 265 46.43 2.16 67.03
C ASP A 265 46.58 3.01 68.30
N LYS A 266 45.52 3.75 68.68
CA LYS A 266 45.48 4.50 69.95
C LYS A 266 45.48 3.61 71.20
N ARG A 267 45.00 2.36 71.12
CA ARG A 267 45.10 1.40 72.24
C ARG A 267 46.49 0.80 72.38
N LYS A 268 47.26 0.63 71.29
CA LYS A 268 48.67 0.19 71.37
C LYS A 268 49.59 1.26 71.95
N GLN A 269 49.33 2.54 71.68
CA GLN A 269 50.15 3.65 72.19
C GLN A 269 49.92 3.97 73.68
N LYS A 270 48.87 3.42 74.31
CA LYS A 270 48.55 3.62 75.73
C LYS A 270 49.04 2.49 76.65
N ASN A 271 49.60 1.42 76.06
CA ASN A 271 50.07 0.22 76.74
C ASN A 271 51.62 0.07 76.70
N ASN A 272 52.35 1.14 76.35
CA ASN A 272 53.81 1.27 76.53
C ASN A 272 54.10 2.36 77.55
#